data_AF-A0A934M073-F1
#
_entry.id   AF-A0A934M073-F1
#
_cell.length_a   1.000
_cell.length_b   1.000
_cell.length_c   1.000
_cell.angle_alpha   90.00
_cell.angle_beta   90.00
_cell.angle_gamma   90.00
#
_symmetry.space_group_name_H-M   'P 1'
#
loop_
_entity.id
_entity.type
_entity.pdbx_description
1 polymer ?
#
loop_
_entity_poly.entity_id
_entity_poly.type
_entity_poly.pdbx_seq_one_letter_code
_entity_poly.pdbx_strand_id
1 'polypeptide(L)'
;MILHADKISNQGEPTMNSNFDGQMIRRGTIMLGYHNGAEGGDVLSEDGEVLGTWYMDEEEWSHFTIEGHTEISSSAPSPWMLQDVIADWYEKKPSV
;
A
#
# COMPACT_ATOMS: atom_id res chain seq x y z
N MET A 1 46.86 -31.88 -2.58
CA MET A 1 45.60 -31.47 -1.93
C MET A 1 44.47 -31.88 -2.87
N ILE A 2 43.65 -32.86 -2.49
CA ILE A 2 42.41 -33.23 -3.20
C ILE A 2 41.28 -33.24 -2.17
N LEU A 3 40.14 -32.65 -2.54
CA LEU A 3 38.73 -33.08 -2.37
C LEU A 3 37.84 -31.83 -2.60
N HIS A 4 37.18 -31.69 -3.75
CA HIS A 4 35.78 -32.08 -4.05
C HIS A 4 34.73 -31.48 -3.10
N ALA A 5 33.88 -30.57 -3.62
CA ALA A 5 32.44 -30.82 -3.75
C ALA A 5 31.73 -29.59 -4.33
N ASP A 6 30.96 -29.82 -5.39
CA ASP A 6 29.87 -28.99 -5.87
C ASP A 6 28.90 -28.61 -4.73
N LYS A 7 28.40 -27.37 -4.77
CA LYS A 7 27.01 -27.09 -4.39
C LYS A 7 26.37 -26.18 -5.44
N ILE A 8 25.67 -26.84 -6.35
CA ILE A 8 24.54 -26.30 -7.08
C ILE A 8 23.43 -25.96 -6.06
N SER A 9 22.68 -24.90 -6.38
CA SER A 9 21.37 -24.50 -5.85
C SER A 9 21.33 -23.78 -4.50
N ASN A 10 20.98 -22.49 -4.56
CA ASN A 10 19.64 -22.14 -4.15
C ASN A 10 19.04 -21.17 -5.16
N GLN A 11 18.10 -21.66 -5.95
CA GLN A 11 17.01 -20.84 -6.44
C GLN A 11 16.38 -20.19 -5.21
N GLY A 12 16.63 -18.89 -5.03
CA GLY A 12 15.66 -18.07 -4.33
C GLY A 12 14.55 -17.84 -5.33
N GLU A 13 13.48 -18.64 -5.24
CA GLU A 13 12.16 -18.35 -5.79
C GLU A 13 11.92 -16.82 -5.77
N PRO A 14 11.35 -16.20 -6.82
CA PRO A 14 10.92 -14.81 -6.72
C PRO A 14 9.89 -14.76 -5.60
N THR A 15 10.30 -14.31 -4.42
CA THR A 15 9.37 -14.10 -3.32
C THR A 15 8.37 -13.08 -3.84
N MET A 16 7.09 -13.43 -3.82
CA MET A 16 5.94 -12.61 -4.17
C MET A 16 5.82 -11.37 -3.25
N ASN A 17 6.89 -10.57 -3.12
CA ASN A 17 6.98 -9.39 -2.28
C ASN A 17 7.97 -8.33 -2.79
N SER A 18 8.58 -8.48 -3.98
CA SER A 18 9.33 -7.39 -4.61
C SER A 18 8.39 -6.39 -5.29
N ASN A 19 7.41 -5.85 -4.56
CA ASN A 19 6.62 -4.72 -5.06
C ASN A 19 7.46 -3.47 -4.90
N PHE A 20 8.07 -3.02 -6.01
CA PHE A 20 8.82 -1.77 -6.09
C PHE A 20 8.00 -0.55 -5.61
N ASP A 21 6.67 -0.65 -5.66
CA ASP A 21 5.74 0.40 -5.25
C ASP A 21 5.54 0.50 -3.73
N GLY A 22 6.16 -0.37 -2.92
CA GLY A 22 6.08 -0.29 -1.46
C GLY A 22 4.66 -0.40 -0.92
N GLN A 23 3.79 -1.20 -1.54
CA GLN A 23 2.37 -1.23 -1.20
C GLN A 23 2.05 -1.94 0.14
N MET A 24 0.98 -1.50 0.79
CA MET A 24 0.32 -2.19 1.91
C MET A 24 -1.06 -2.67 1.47
N ILE A 25 -1.33 -3.98 1.57
CA ILE A 25 -2.63 -4.57 1.26
C ILE A 25 -3.36 -4.86 2.57
N ARG A 26 -4.56 -4.31 2.74
CA ARG A 26 -5.35 -4.50 3.96
C ARG A 26 -6.84 -4.27 3.71
N ARG A 27 -7.67 -5.21 4.19
CA ARG A 27 -9.14 -5.10 4.20
C ARG A 27 -9.74 -4.63 2.86
N GLY A 28 -9.35 -5.29 1.76
CA GLY A 28 -9.88 -4.96 0.45
C GLY A 28 -9.32 -3.69 -0.20
N THR A 29 -8.27 -3.09 0.38
CA THR A 29 -7.62 -1.89 -0.15
C THR A 29 -6.12 -2.08 -0.30
N ILE A 30 -5.54 -1.45 -1.31
CA ILE A 30 -4.10 -1.43 -1.58
C ILE A 30 -3.63 0.01 -1.47
N MET A 31 -2.68 0.29 -0.59
CA MET A 31 -2.13 1.63 -0.38
C MET A 31 -0.69 1.65 -0.87
N LEU A 32 -0.44 2.28 -2.01
CA LEU A 32 0.90 2.37 -2.63
C LEU A 32 1.79 3.35 -1.86
N GLY A 33 3.11 3.22 -1.96
CA GLY A 33 4.06 4.15 -1.31
C GLY A 33 4.29 3.91 0.19
N TYR A 34 3.55 3.00 0.81
CA TYR A 34 3.56 2.77 2.26
C TYR A 34 4.94 2.36 2.82
N HIS A 35 5.69 1.53 2.09
CA HIS A 35 6.94 0.89 2.53
C HIS A 35 8.19 1.33 1.76
N ASN A 36 8.06 2.22 0.76
CA ASN A 36 9.18 2.64 -0.08
C ASN A 36 9.75 4.02 0.29
N GLY A 37 9.34 4.58 1.43
CA GLY A 37 9.78 5.91 1.88
C GLY A 37 9.13 7.07 1.13
N ALA A 38 8.10 6.80 0.31
CA ALA A 38 7.26 7.85 -0.23
C ALA A 38 6.36 8.43 0.87
N GLU A 39 6.15 9.74 0.83
CA GLU A 39 5.22 10.46 1.71
C GLU A 39 3.78 10.41 1.18
N GLY A 40 3.45 9.40 0.36
CA GLY A 40 2.13 9.26 -0.26
C GLY A 40 2.10 8.34 -1.47
N GLY A 41 0.91 8.14 -2.01
CA GLY A 41 0.66 7.32 -3.18
C GLY A 41 -0.82 7.14 -3.50
N ASP A 42 -1.11 6.32 -4.51
CA ASP A 42 -2.48 5.96 -4.84
C ASP A 42 -3.01 4.92 -3.86
N VAL A 43 -4.32 4.97 -3.66
CA VAL A 43 -5.08 3.95 -2.94
C VAL A 43 -5.96 3.25 -3.95
N LEU A 44 -5.84 1.93 -4.05
CA LEU A 44 -6.56 1.10 -5.01
C LEU A 44 -7.51 0.13 -4.31
N SER A 45 -8.54 -0.30 -5.04
CA SER A 45 -9.29 -1.52 -4.71
C SER A 45 -8.47 -2.78 -4.98
N GLU A 46 -8.96 -3.95 -4.54
CA GLU A 46 -8.35 -5.24 -4.91
C GLU A 46 -8.36 -5.51 -6.42
N ASP A 47 -9.29 -4.91 -7.15
CA ASP A 47 -9.38 -4.99 -8.61
C ASP A 47 -8.45 -4.00 -9.33
N GLY A 48 -7.74 -3.14 -8.58
CA GLY A 48 -6.83 -2.14 -9.12
C GLY A 48 -7.49 -0.84 -9.55
N GLU A 49 -8.77 -0.61 -9.19
CA GLU A 49 -9.44 0.68 -9.40
C GLU A 49 -8.85 1.72 -8.45
N VAL A 50 -8.55 2.93 -8.95
CA VAL A 50 -8.09 4.03 -8.12
C VAL A 50 -9.25 4.54 -7.26
N LEU A 51 -9.12 4.42 -5.95
CA LEU A 51 -10.09 4.93 -4.98
C LEU A 51 -9.81 6.39 -4.61
N GLY A 52 -8.54 6.82 -4.72
CA GLY A 52 -8.06 8.15 -4.39
C GLY A 52 -6.57 8.18 -4.12
N THR A 53 -6.10 9.26 -3.52
CA THR A 53 -4.69 9.47 -3.17
C THR A 53 -4.52 9.72 -1.69
N TRP A 54 -3.39 9.28 -1.14
CA TRP A 54 -3.00 9.57 0.22
C TRP A 54 -1.64 10.26 0.28
N TYR A 55 -1.41 11.03 1.35
CA TYR A 55 -0.11 11.61 1.65
C TYR A 55 0.08 11.81 3.16
N MET A 56 1.32 11.98 3.59
CA MET A 56 1.71 12.38 4.94
C MET A 56 2.15 13.84 4.93
N ASP A 57 1.68 14.63 5.88
CA ASP A 57 2.10 16.02 6.05
C ASP A 57 3.34 16.17 6.94
N GLU A 58 3.79 17.41 7.13
CA GLU A 58 4.96 17.73 7.97
C GLU A 58 4.74 17.44 9.48
N GLU A 59 3.48 17.31 9.91
CA GLU A 59 3.10 16.95 11.28
C GLU A 59 2.92 15.43 11.46
N GLU A 60 3.34 14.64 10.47
CA GLU A 60 3.20 13.18 10.39
C GLU A 60 1.74 12.68 10.33
N TRP A 61 0.78 13.58 10.08
CA TRP A 61 -0.60 13.20 9.84
C TRP A 61 -0.75 12.66 8.43
N SER A 62 -1.60 11.64 8.30
CA SER A 62 -1.89 11.00 7.02
C SER A 62 -3.27 11.41 6.55
N HIS A 63 -3.37 11.81 5.29
CA HIS A 63 -4.58 12.33 4.66
C HIS A 63 -4.96 11.50 3.45
N PHE A 64 -6.25 11.39 3.19
CA PHE A 64 -6.81 10.73 2.03
C PHE A 64 -7.81 11.63 1.32
N THR A 65 -7.70 11.68 -0.01
CA THR A 65 -8.61 12.38 -0.91
C THR A 65 -9.19 11.39 -1.90
N ILE A 66 -10.52 11.27 -1.93
CA ILE A 66 -11.22 10.39 -2.87
C ILE A 66 -10.93 10.82 -4.31
N GLU A 67 -10.84 9.85 -5.24
CA GLU A 67 -10.66 10.14 -6.66
C GLU A 67 -11.73 11.13 -7.16
N GLY A 68 -11.29 12.17 -7.87
CA GLY A 68 -12.16 13.22 -8.40
C GLY A 68 -12.58 14.30 -7.38
N HIS A 69 -12.23 14.15 -6.10
CA HIS A 69 -12.43 15.19 -5.10
C HIS A 69 -11.18 16.08 -4.98
N THR A 70 -11.38 17.33 -4.55
CA THR A 70 -10.28 18.28 -4.26
C THR A 70 -10.01 18.45 -2.77
N GLU A 71 -10.95 18.04 -1.91
CA GLU A 71 -10.88 18.21 -0.47
C GLU A 71 -10.52 16.90 0.23
N ILE A 72 -9.77 17.01 1.33
CA ILE A 72 -9.40 15.88 2.18
C ILE A 72 -10.67 15.23 2.70
N SER A 73 -10.84 13.95 2.36
CA SER A 73 -12.01 13.15 2.70
C SER A 73 -11.86 12.50 4.08
N SER A 74 -10.62 12.19 4.48
CA SER A 74 -10.32 11.59 5.79
C SER A 74 -8.88 11.87 6.19
N SER A 75 -8.64 11.93 7.50
CA SER A 75 -7.31 12.10 8.09
C SER A 75 -7.15 11.16 9.27
N ALA A 76 -5.93 10.68 9.51
CA ALA A 76 -5.61 9.88 10.67
C ALA A 76 -4.17 10.14 11.16
N PRO A 77 -3.84 9.83 12.41
CA PRO A 77 -2.51 10.06 12.99
C PRO A 77 -1.38 9.19 12.42
N SER A 78 -1.68 8.27 11.51
CA SER A 78 -0.67 7.44 10.84
C SER A 78 -1.22 6.79 9.56
N PRO A 79 -0.35 6.35 8.64
CA PRO A 79 -0.78 5.65 7.43
C PRO A 79 -1.55 4.36 7.73
N TRP A 80 -1.16 3.64 8.78
CA TRP A 80 -1.85 2.44 9.24
C TRP A 80 -3.30 2.74 9.63
N MET A 81 -3.51 3.76 10.47
CA MET A 81 -4.85 4.15 10.90
C MET A 81 -5.66 4.74 9.75
N LEU A 82 -5.01 5.46 8.83
CA LEU A 82 -5.68 5.99 7.64
C LEU A 82 -6.24 4.86 6.78
N GLN A 83 -5.47 3.78 6.58
CA GLN A 83 -5.94 2.64 5.80
C GLN A 83 -7.16 1.97 6.42
N ASP A 84 -7.27 1.92 7.76
CA ASP A 84 -8.47 1.42 8.44
C ASP A 84 -9.70 2.28 8.14
N VAL A 85 -9.54 3.60 8.16
CA VAL A 85 -10.60 4.57 7.86
C VAL A 85 -11.05 4.44 6.39
N ILE A 86 -10.10 4.30 5.47
CA ILE A 86 -10.37 4.09 4.05
C ILE A 86 -11.12 2.78 3.85
N ALA A 87 -10.66 1.67 4.46
CA ALA A 87 -11.31 0.38 4.33
C ALA A 87 -12.75 0.41 4.88
N ASP A 88 -12.98 1.04 6.04
CA ASP A 88 -14.32 1.22 6.61
C ASP A 88 -15.25 2.01 5.69
N TRP A 89 -14.71 3.01 4.99
CA TRP A 89 -15.46 3.77 3.98
C TRP A 89 -15.74 2.92 2.74
N TYR A 90 -14.75 2.18 2.24
CA TYR A 90 -14.86 1.35 1.04
C TYR A 90 -15.87 0.21 1.25
N GLU A 91 -15.85 -0.47 2.38
CA GLU A 91 -16.81 -1.53 2.74
C GLU A 91 -18.27 -1.02 2.83
N LYS A 92 -18.46 0.26 3.15
CA LYS A 92 -19.79 0.88 3.26
C LYS A 92 -20.30 1.42 1.92
N LYS A 93 -19.47 1.49 0.88
CA LYS A 93 -19.95 1.85 -0.46
C LYS A 93 -20.89 0.75 -0.95
N PRO A 94 -22.12 1.08 -1.38
CA PRO A 94 -22.99 0.07 -1.97
C PRO A 94 -22.33 -0.48 -3.24
N SER A 95 -22.19 -1.81 -3.31
CA SER A 95 -21.83 -2.49 -4.55
C SER A 95 -22.89 -2.18 -5.60
N VAL A 96 -22.47 -1.58 -6.73
CA VAL A 96 -23.37 -1.16 -7.82
C VAL A 96 -23.91 -2.37 -8.57
#